data_AF-A0A9E4BVR5-F1
#
_entry.id   AF-A0A9E4BVR5-F1
#
_cell.length_a   1.000
_cell.length_b   1.000
_cell.length_c   1.000
_cell.angle_alpha   90.00
_cell.angle_beta   90.00
_cell.angle_gamma   90.00
#
_symmetry.space_group_name_H-M   'P 1'
#
loop_
_entity.id
_entity.type
_entity.pdbx_description
1 polymer ?
#
loop_
_entity_poly.entity_id
_entity_poly.type
_entity_poly.pdbx_seq_one_letter_code
_entity_poly.pdbx_strand_id
1 'polypeptide(L)' 'MVIRHDNREFRLFAGHDGDFWLVEVFEVVDGTQRLRFEYKLNTPRDEASALERAWELFSARNLGERSRK' A
#
# COMPACT_ATOMS: atom_id res chain seq x y z
N MET A 1 -1.01 -6.73 4.94
CA MET A 1 -1.81 -7.19 3.78
C MET A 1 -0.89 -7.67 2.66
N VAL A 2 -1.25 -8.73 1.93
CA VAL A 2 -0.49 -9.21 0.75
C VAL A 2 -1.36 -9.07 -0.49
N ILE A 3 -0.82 -8.46 -1.54
CA ILE A 3 -1.50 -8.26 -2.82
C ILE A 3 -0.67 -8.84 -3.94
N ARG A 4 -1.31 -9.54 -4.88
CA ARG A 4 -0.66 -10.06 -6.09
C ARG A 4 -1.26 -9.34 -7.30
N HIS A 5 -0.41 -8.70 -8.10
CA HIS A 5 -0.83 -7.91 -9.25
C HIS A 5 0.20 -8.07 -10.37
N ASP A 6 -0.24 -8.40 -11.59
CA ASP A 6 0.62 -8.59 -12.78
C ASP A 6 1.93 -9.36 -12.53
N ASN A 7 1.81 -10.55 -11.92
CA ASN A 7 2.94 -11.42 -11.57
C ASN A 7 3.95 -10.83 -10.57
N ARG A 8 3.55 -9.78 -9.84
CA ARG A 8 4.30 -9.19 -8.74
C ARG A 8 3.55 -9.42 -7.43
N GLU A 9 4.29 -9.59 -6.35
CA GLU A 9 3.73 -9.65 -5.00
C GLU A 9 4.10 -8.36 -4.26
N PHE A 10 3.11 -7.74 -3.64
CA PHE A 10 3.24 -6.58 -2.79
C PHE A 10 2.83 -6.91 -1.36
N ARG A 11 3.56 -6.38 -0.39
CA ARG A 11 3.23 -6.49 1.03
C ARG A 11 3.07 -5.12 1.62
N LEU A 12 1.94 -4.90 2.26
CA LEU A 12 1.63 -3.64 2.92
C LEU A 12 1.61 -3.84 4.43
N PHE A 13 2.28 -2.94 5.13
CA PHE A 13 2.30 -2.87 6.59
C PHE A 13 1.75 -1.52 7.01
N ALA A 14 0.90 -1.53 8.03
CA ALA A 14 0.35 -0.32 8.60
C ALA A 14 0.84 -0.22 10.05
N GLY A 15 1.40 0.94 10.40
CA GLY A 15 1.71 1.34 11.75
C GLY A 15 0.88 2.57 12.11
N HIS A 16 0.41 2.66 13.35
CA HIS A 16 -0.29 3.83 13.85
C HIS A 16 0.61 4.61 14.79
N ASP A 17 0.87 5.88 14.48
CA ASP A 17 1.76 6.76 15.27
C ASP A 17 0.97 7.63 16.29
N GLY A 18 -0.32 7.35 16.47
CA GLY A 18 -1.22 8.08 17.39
C GLY A 18 -2.16 9.04 16.67
N ASP A 19 -1.63 9.83 15.74
CA ASP A 19 -2.40 10.80 14.95
C ASP A 19 -2.60 10.39 13.48
N PHE A 20 -1.76 9.47 12.99
CA PHE A 20 -1.73 9.07 11.58
C PHE A 20 -1.45 7.58 11.43
N TRP A 21 -1.94 7.03 10.33
CA TRP A 21 -1.49 5.74 9.81
C TRP A 21 -0.29 5.95 8.89
N LEU A 22 0.80 5.29 9.20
CA LEU A 22 1.95 5.10 8.32
C LEU A 22 1.79 3.76 7.63
N VAL A 23 1.67 3.77 6.30
CA VAL A 23 1.48 2.56 5.51
C VAL A 23 2.61 2.41 4.51
N GLU A 24 3.40 1.37 4.70
CA GLU A 24 4.53 1.02 3.85
C GLU A 24 4.11 -0.01 2.80
N VAL A 25 4.49 0.21 1.54
CA VAL A 25 4.26 -0.68 0.42
C VAL A 25 5.59 -1.28 -0.03
N PHE A 26 5.75 -2.58 0.17
CA PHE A 26 6.90 -3.34 -0.27
C PHE A 26 6.55 -4.16 -1.51
N GLU A 27 7.47 -4.25 -2.47
CA GLU A 27 7.41 -5.21 -3.57
C GLU A 27 8.35 -6.38 -3.23
N VAL A 28 7.87 -7.60 -3.41
CA VAL A 28 8.65 -8.82 -3.21
C VAL A 28 9.26 -9.22 -4.55
N VAL A 29 10.58 -9.08 -4.65
CA VAL A 29 11.38 -9.43 -5.83
C VAL A 29 12.37 -10.50 -5.43
N ASP A 30 12.26 -11.70 -6.01
CA ASP A 30 13.13 -12.85 -5.71
C ASP A 30 13.21 -13.16 -4.20
N GLY A 31 12.05 -13.09 -3.52
CA GLY A 31 11.95 -13.30 -2.06
C GLY A 31 12.43 -12.14 -1.19
N THR A 32 12.98 -11.07 -1.79
CA THR A 32 13.43 -9.87 -1.08
C THR A 32 12.35 -8.79 -1.08
N GLN A 33 12.05 -8.22 0.09
CA GLN A 33 11.14 -7.09 0.20
C GLN A 33 11.88 -5.78 -0.11
N ARG A 34 11.37 -5.01 -1.07
CA ARG A 34 11.89 -3.69 -1.43
C ARG A 34 10.83 -2.64 -1.16
N LEU A 35 11.12 -1.68 -0.28
CA LEU A 35 10.21 -0.57 -0.02
C LEU A 35 10.03 0.24 -1.31
N ARG A 36 8.78 0.40 -1.74
CA ARG A 36 8.40 1.18 -2.93
C ARG A 36 7.83 2.52 -2.55
N PHE A 37 7.02 2.56 -1.49
CA PHE A 37 6.37 3.79 -1.05
C PHE A 37 5.99 3.73 0.42
N GLU A 38 5.91 4.89 1.06
CA GLU A 38 5.33 5.07 2.38
C GLU A 38 4.24 6.15 2.29
N TYR A 39 3.07 5.87 2.86
CA TYR A 39 1.95 6.80 2.91
C TYR A 39 1.67 7.19 4.35
N LYS A 40 1.57 8.49 4.59
CA LYS A 40 1.02 9.05 5.83
C LYS A 40 -0.44 9.42 5.60
N LEU A 41 -1.37 8.69 6.23
CA LEU A 41 -2.81 8.85 6.07
C LEU A 41 -3.43 9.36 7.37
N ASN A 42 -4.24 10.42 7.29
CA ASN A 42 -4.95 10.97 8.47
C ASN A 42 -6.41 10.47 8.61
N THR A 43 -6.89 9.72 7.61
CA THR A 43 -8.31 9.49 7.35
C THR A 43 -8.81 8.04 7.28
N PRO A 44 -8.04 7.01 7.63
CA PRO A 44 -8.62 5.71 7.98
C PRO A 44 -8.97 5.64 9.48
N ARG A 45 -10.16 5.16 9.81
CA ARG A 45 -10.55 4.86 11.21
C ARG A 45 -9.84 3.61 11.75
N ASP A 46 -9.45 2.71 10.86
CA ASP A 46 -8.96 1.37 11.20
C ASP A 46 -7.82 0.95 10.24
N GLU A 47 -6.99 0.00 10.69
CA GLU A 47 -5.82 -0.50 9.98
C GLU A 47 -6.15 -1.01 8.57
N ALA A 48 -7.24 -1.78 8.45
CA ALA A 48 -7.67 -2.36 7.18
C ALA A 48 -7.93 -1.28 6.12
N SER A 49 -8.69 -0.23 6.49
CA SER A 49 -8.96 0.88 5.58
C SER A 49 -7.70 1.68 5.24
N ALA A 50 -6.71 1.74 6.14
CA ALA A 50 -5.43 2.38 5.84
C ALA A 50 -4.66 1.61 4.77
N LEU A 51 -4.61 0.29 4.90
CA LEU A 51 -3.99 -0.63 3.96
C LEU A 51 -4.66 -0.59 2.58
N GLU A 52 -5.99 -0.66 2.54
CA GLU A 52 -6.77 -0.55 1.30
C GLU A 52 -6.56 0.81 0.61
N ARG A 53 -6.61 1.89 1.39
CA ARG A 53 -6.41 3.25 0.86
C ARG A 53 -5.01 3.44 0.28
N ALA A 54 -3.98 2.96 0.98
CA ALA A 54 -2.60 3.00 0.50
C ALA A 54 -2.43 2.20 -0.79
N TRP A 55 -3.06 1.02 -0.89
CA TRP A 55 -3.02 0.23 -2.11
C TRP A 55 -3.70 0.93 -3.29
N GLU A 56 -4.89 1.51 -3.10
CA GLU A 56 -5.58 2.27 -4.15
C GLU A 56 -4.70 3.42 -4.67
N LEU A 57 -4.08 4.18 -3.76
CA LEU A 57 -3.18 5.27 -4.13
C LEU A 57 -1.94 4.77 -4.86
N PHE A 58 -1.37 3.65 -4.43
CA PHE A 58 -0.18 3.07 -5.03
C PHE A 58 -0.45 2.54 -6.44
N SER A 59 -1.47 1.69 -6.59
CA SER A 59 -1.87 1.06 -7.85
C SER A 59 -2.24 2.11 -8.91
N ALA A 60 -3.06 3.10 -8.54
CA ALA A 60 -3.47 4.16 -9.45
C ALA A 60 -2.28 5.00 -9.98
N ARG A 61 -1.27 5.24 -9.14
CA ARG A 61 -0.12 6.09 -9.47
C ARG A 61 1.02 5.35 -10.16
N ASN A 62 1.30 4.12 -9.73
CA ASN A 62 2.52 3.39 -10.10
C ASN A 62 2.26 2.22 -11.04
N LEU A 63 1.06 1.65 -11.01
CA LEU A 63 0.68 0.51 -11.85
C LEU A 63 -0.22 0.93 -13.02
N GLY A 64 -0.61 2.21 -13.08
CA GLY A 64 -1.41 2.73 -14.17
C GLY A 64 -2.86 2.28 -14.13
N GLU A 65 -3.35 1.80 -12.98
CA GLU A 65 -4.78 1.60 -12.70
C GLU A 65 -5.47 2.98 -12.61
N ARG A 66 -5.48 3.73 -13.70
CA ARG A 66 -6.52 4.72 -13.91
C ARG A 66 -7.81 3.93 -13.97
N SER A 67 -8.51 3.87 -12.84
CA SER A 67 -9.94 3.57 -12.81
C SER A 67 -10.54 4.34 -13.98
N ARG A 68 -10.89 3.62 -15.05
CA ARG A 68 -11.66 4.13 -16.18
C ARG A 68 -12.99 4.55 -15.56
N LYS A 69 -13.12 5.84 -15.25
CA LYS A 69 -14.40 6.50 -15.06
C LYS A 69 -14.85 7.05 -16.39
#